data_AF-A0A350IN31-F1
#
_entry.id   AF-A0A350IN31-F1
#
_cell.length_a   1.000
_cell.length_b   1.000
_cell.length_c   1.000
_cell.angle_alpha   90.00
_cell.angle_beta   90.00
_cell.angle_gamma   90.00
#
_symmetry.space_group_name_H-M   'P 1'
#
loop_
_entity.id
_entity.type
_entity.pdbx_description
1 polymer ?
#
loop_
_entity_poly.entity_id
_entity_poly.type
_entity_poly.pdbx_seq_one_letter_code
_entity_poly.pdbx_strand_id
1 'polypeptide(L)' 'MPNNKIKKDNSSLLRSAGPFLNLGTELVTPIILGGLIGSWIDKKNGTSFWIIILLLFGIFIGFYNFFRTIKKYNKD' A
#
# COMPACT_ATOMS: atom_id res chain seq x y z
N MET A 1 44.22 12.80 14.02
CA MET A 1 43.33 11.61 13.91
C MET A 1 42.06 12.02 13.18
N PRO A 2 41.81 11.58 11.94
CA PRO A 2 40.58 11.95 11.24
C PRO A 2 39.40 11.12 11.76
N ASN A 3 38.33 11.82 12.14
CA ASN A 3 37.07 11.29 12.67
C ASN A 3 36.21 10.70 11.53
N ASN A 4 36.34 9.40 11.25
CA ASN A 4 35.60 8.67 10.21
C ASN A 4 34.21 8.19 10.70
N LYS A 5 33.40 9.08 11.27
CA LYS A 5 32.05 8.74 11.78
C LYS A 5 30.91 9.37 10.99
N ILE A 6 30.97 9.50 9.67
CA ILE A 6 29.76 9.85 8.89
C ILE A 6 29.78 9.17 7.51
N LYS A 7 29.76 7.84 7.47
CA LYS A 7 29.00 7.14 6.43
C LYS A 7 27.78 6.56 7.11
N LYS A 8 26.81 7.44 7.38
CA LYS A 8 25.50 7.05 7.88
C LYS A 8 24.93 6.10 6.83
N ASP A 9 24.86 4.83 7.22
CA ASP A 9 24.53 3.71 6.37
C ASP A 9 23.09 3.84 5.88
N ASN A 10 22.88 4.50 4.73
CA ASN A 10 21.56 4.63 4.11
C ASN A 10 20.91 3.26 3.85
N SER A 11 21.71 2.20 3.72
CA SER A 11 21.21 0.83 3.52
C SER A 11 20.54 0.28 4.79
N SER A 12 21.00 0.67 5.98
CA SER A 12 20.37 0.30 7.27
C SER A 12 19.01 0.99 7.48
N LEU A 13 18.87 2.23 7.02
CA LEU A 13 17.60 2.98 7.08
C LEU A 13 16.58 2.44 6.08
N LEU A 14 17.01 2.11 4.86
CA LEU A 14 16.16 1.48 3.84
C LEU A 14 15.70 0.08 4.28
N ARG A 15 16.59 -0.72 4.90
CA ARG A 15 16.22 -2.03 5.47
C ARG A 15 15.19 -1.92 6.59
N SER A 16 15.31 -0.90 7.43
CA SER A 16 14.33 -0.62 8.50
C SER A 16 12.99 -0.09 7.94
N ALA A 17 13.01 0.63 6.82
CA ALA A 17 11.82 1.16 6.17
C ALA A 17 11.07 0.14 5.29
N GLY A 18 11.77 -0.88 4.77
CA GLY A 18 11.22 -1.89 3.86
C GLY A 18 9.91 -2.54 4.32
N PRO A 19 9.79 -3.02 5.57
CA PRO A 19 8.53 -3.59 6.08
C PRO A 19 7.36 -2.60 6.05
N PHE A 20 7.60 -1.32 6.36
CA PHE A 20 6.57 -0.29 6.34
C PHE A 20 6.12 0.05 4.91
N LEU A 21 7.04 0.02 3.94
CA LEU A 21 6.73 0.20 2.52
C LEU A 21 5.90 -0.98 1.97
N ASN A 22 6.20 -2.20 2.39
CA ASN A 22 5.38 -3.38 2.05
C ASN A 22 3.95 -3.24 2.59
N LEU A 23 3.79 -2.71 3.81
CA LEU A 23 2.46 -2.46 4.37
C LEU A 23 1.71 -1.35 3.61
N GLY A 24 2.39 -0.28 3.19
CA GLY A 24 1.79 0.78 2.37
C GLY A 24 1.35 0.29 0.98
N THR A 25 2.13 -0.59 0.36
CA THR A 25 1.79 -1.18 -0.95
C THR A 25 0.59 -2.12 -0.86
N GLU A 26 0.43 -2.90 0.22
CA GLU A 26 -0.77 -3.70 0.48
C GLU A 26 -2.06 -2.86 0.58
N LEU A 27 -1.96 -1.63 1.13
CA LEU A 27 -3.09 -0.71 1.22
C LEU A 27 -3.43 -0.06 -0.13
N VAL A 28 -2.42 0.42 -0.85
CA VAL A 28 -2.60 1.19 -2.09
C VAL A 28 -2.99 0.30 -3.28
N THR A 29 -2.50 -0.94 -3.33
CA THR A 29 -2.75 -1.88 -4.43
C THR A 29 -4.24 -2.10 -4.72
N PRO A 30 -5.09 -2.50 -3.75
CA PRO A 30 -6.52 -2.70 -3.99
C PRO A 30 -7.27 -1.41 -4.29
N ILE A 31 -6.81 -0.25 -3.78
CA ILE A 31 -7.40 1.06 -4.08
C ILE A 31 -7.17 1.43 -5.54
N ILE A 32 -5.93 1.30 -6.03
CA ILE A 32 -5.60 1.56 -7.45
C ILE A 32 -6.38 0.60 -8.33
N LEU A 33 -6.42 -0.69 -7.98
CA LEU A 33 -7.14 -1.69 -8.76
C LEU A 33 -8.64 -1.39 -8.81
N GLY A 34 -9.25 -1.03 -7.68
CA GLY A 34 -10.66 -0.62 -7.60
C GLY A 34 -10.95 0.64 -8.41
N GLY A 35 -10.06 1.64 -8.37
CA GLY A 35 -10.17 2.86 -9.16
C GLY A 35 -10.08 2.61 -10.67
N LEU A 36 -9.16 1.75 -11.11
CA LEU A 36 -9.02 1.37 -12.52
C LEU A 36 -10.25 0.62 -13.04
N ILE A 37 -10.70 -0.39 -12.30
CA ILE A 37 -11.90 -1.17 -12.65
C ILE A 37 -13.13 -0.26 -12.62
N GLY A 38 -13.27 0.57 -11.59
CA GLY A 38 -14.40 1.48 -11.46
C GLY A 38 -14.45 2.51 -12.56
N SER A 39 -13.31 3.12 -12.93
CA SER A 39 -13.24 4.05 -14.05
C SER A 39 -13.57 3.37 -15.39
N TRP A 40 -13.17 2.11 -15.58
CA TRP A 40 -13.51 1.36 -16.79
C TRP A 40 -15.01 1.09 -16.90
N ILE A 41 -15.65 0.71 -15.78
CA ILE A 41 -17.11 0.49 -15.73
C ILE A 41 -17.86 1.81 -15.93
N ASP A 42 -17.43 2.87 -15.25
CA ASP A 42 -18.05 4.19 -15.33
C ASP A 42 -17.97 4.77 -16.75
N LYS A 43 -16.84 4.58 -17.46
CA LYS A 43 -16.71 4.95 -18.87
C LYS A 43 -17.69 4.21 -19.79
N LYS A 44 -17.99 2.94 -19.48
CA LYS A 44 -18.91 2.14 -20.29
C LYS A 44 -20.38 2.51 -20.06
N ASN A 45 -20.72 2.88 -18.83
CA ASN A 45 -22.10 3.14 -18.42
C ASN A 45 -22.45 4.63 -18.42
N GLY A 46 -21.48 5.53 -18.62
CA GLY A 46 -21.68 6.98 -18.55
C GLY A 46 -22.01 7.48 -17.13
N THR A 47 -21.72 6.67 -16.11
CA THR A 47 -21.96 6.98 -14.69
C THR A 47 -20.66 7.34 -13.99
N SER A 48 -20.73 7.82 -12.74
CA SER A 48 -19.55 8.01 -11.88
C SER A 48 -19.69 7.33 -10.51
N PHE A 49 -20.68 6.46 -10.35
CA PHE A 49 -20.99 5.86 -9.05
C PHE A 49 -20.15 4.60 -8.78
N TRP A 50 -19.73 3.88 -9.83
CA TRP A 50 -19.01 2.61 -9.66
C TRP A 50 -17.60 2.82 -9.14
N ILE A 51 -16.94 3.90 -9.54
CA ILE A 51 -15.60 4.24 -9.04
C ILE A 51 -15.61 4.52 -7.53
N ILE A 52 -16.63 5.22 -7.00
CA ILE A 52 -16.77 5.45 -5.55
C ILE A 52 -16.96 4.13 -4.81
N ILE A 53 -17.86 3.27 -5.29
CA ILE A 53 -18.17 1.98 -4.66
C ILE A 53 -16.92 1.10 -4.62
N LEU A 54 -16.21 0.99 -5.74
CA LEU A 54 -15.01 0.16 -5.84
C LEU A 54 -13.81 0.73 -5.10
N LEU A 55 -13.69 2.06 -4.98
CA LEU A 55 -12.70 2.67 -4.11
C LEU A 55 -12.98 2.37 -2.65
N LEU A 56 -14.23 2.47 -2.20
CA LEU A 56 -14.61 2.12 -0.83
C LEU A 56 -14.30 0.65 -0.54
N PHE A 57 -14.64 -0.24 -1.48
CA PHE A 57 -14.34 -1.65 -1.38
C PHE A 57 -12.84 -1.92 -1.37
N GLY A 58 -12.07 -1.23 -2.21
CA GLY A 58 -10.62 -1.29 -2.26
C GLY A 58 -9.97 -0.87 -0.95
N ILE A 59 -10.50 0.16 -0.28
CA ILE A 59 -10.05 0.59 1.06
C ILE A 59 -10.32 -0.53 2.08
N PHE A 60 -11.53 -1.10 2.10
CA PHE A 60 -11.86 -2.21 3.01
C PHE A 60 -10.94 -3.43 2.82
N ILE A 61 -10.70 -3.83 1.57
CA ILE A 61 -9.80 -4.93 1.22
C ILE A 61 -8.36 -4.58 1.61
N GLY A 62 -7.91 -3.35 1.34
CA GLY A 62 -6.59 -2.88 1.72
C GLY A 62 -6.37 -3.00 3.22
N PHE A 63 -7.32 -2.52 4.03
CA PHE A 63 -7.23 -2.66 5.48
C PHE A 63 -7.23 -4.13 5.92
N TYR A 64 -8.09 -4.97 5.34
CA TYR A 64 -8.13 -6.40 5.65
C TYR A 64 -6.77 -7.08 5.37
N ASN A 65 -6.18 -6.81 4.21
CA ASN A 65 -4.85 -7.33 3.84
C ASN A 65 -3.76 -6.77 4.75
N PHE A 66 -3.80 -5.49 5.07
CA PHE A 66 -2.85 -4.85 5.99
C PHE A 66 -2.88 -5.52 7.37
N PHE A 67 -4.05 -5.71 7.98
CA PHE A 67 -4.18 -6.40 9.27
C PHE A 67 -3.74 -7.86 9.19
N ARG A 68 -4.06 -8.55 8.10
CA ARG A 68 -3.60 -9.92 7.85
C ARG A 68 -2.07 -9.99 7.77
N THR A 69 -1.44 -9.06 7.07
CA THR A 69 0.02 -8.97 6.93
C THR A 69 0.68 -8.69 8.27
N ILE A 70 0.17 -7.72 9.05
CA ILE A 70 0.66 -7.46 10.42
C ILE A 70 0.54 -8.71 11.30
N LYS A 71 -0.62 -9.39 11.26
CA LYS A 71 -0.82 -10.62 12.04
C LYS A 71 0.12 -11.75 11.62
N LYS A 72 0.51 -11.81 10.36
CA LYS A 72 1.51 -12.75 9.86
C LYS A 72 2.91 -12.41 10.37
N TYR A 73 3.31 -11.15 10.29
CA TYR A 73 4.60 -10.68 10.81
C TYR A 73 4.76 -10.82 12.33
N ASN A 74 3.66 -10.79 13.10
CA ASN A 74 3.69 -10.95 14.56
C ASN A 74 3.64 -12.42 15.01
N LYS A 75 3.68 -13.38 14.07
CA LYS A 75 3.63 -14.81 14.36
C LYS A 75 4.94 -15.54 14.07
N ASP A 76 5.94 -14.81 13.58
CA ASP A 76 7.34 -15.21 13.42
C ASP A 76 8.18 -14.53 14.51
#